data_AF-A0AAD9QUZ8-F1
#
_entry.id   AF-A0AAD9QUZ8-F1
#
_cell.length_a   1.000
_cell.length_b   1.000
_cell.length_c   1.000
_cell.angle_alpha   90.00
_cell.angle_beta   90.00
_cell.angle_gamma   90.00
#
_symmetry.space_group_name_H-M   'P 1'
#
loop_
_entity.id
_entity.type
_entity.pdbx_description
1 polymer ?
#
loop_
_entity_poly.entity_id
_entity_poly.type
_entity_poly.pdbx_seq_one_letter_code
_entity_poly.pdbx_strand_id
1 'polypeptide(L)'
;MASLRAALSFVESAVNTHKVVVFSKTTCPFSILAKKILTEAGVQDMKVFEIERREDAPEIQEALHNITGRRTVPNVFIKGKSIGGGSETAELYQSGKLREMLQEQGIIK
;
A
#
# COMPACT_ATOMS: atom_id res chain seq x y z
N MET A 1 17.11 11.18 14.21
CA MET A 1 16.78 12.03 13.06
C MET A 1 15.29 12.32 13.08
N ALA A 2 14.87 13.59 13.25
CA ALA A 2 13.46 13.96 13.39
C ALA A 2 12.60 13.63 12.16
N SER A 3 13.20 13.58 10.97
CA SER A 3 12.52 13.29 9.70
C SER A 3 11.98 11.85 9.62
N LEU A 4 12.77 10.84 10.02
CA LEU A 4 12.31 9.44 10.02
C LEU A 4 11.13 9.21 10.97
N ARG A 5 11.13 9.86 12.14
CA ARG A 5 10.01 9.75 13.09
C ARG A 5 8.72 10.32 12.51
N ALA A 6 8.82 11.44 11.79
CA ALA A 6 7.67 12.04 11.11
C ALA A 6 7.14 11.13 10.00
N ALA A 7 8.04 10.53 9.20
CA ALA A 7 7.66 9.58 8.16
C ALA A 7 6.99 8.31 8.72
N LEU A 8 7.50 7.75 9.82
CA LEU A 8 6.87 6.62 10.52
C LEU A 8 5.45 6.98 10.97
N SER A 9 5.28 8.11 11.66
CA SER A 9 3.96 8.58 12.10
C SER A 9 3.00 8.81 10.92
N PHE A 10 3.50 9.36 9.82
CA PHE A 10 2.72 9.53 8.59
C PHE A 10 2.25 8.19 8.02
N VAL A 11 3.14 7.21 7.89
CA VAL A 11 2.80 5.88 7.38
C VAL A 11 1.78 5.19 8.30
N GLU A 12 2.05 5.16 9.61
CA GLU A 12 1.16 4.58 10.62
C GLU A 12 -0.23 5.25 10.63
N SER A 13 -0.28 6.58 10.57
CA SER A 13 -1.55 7.30 10.49
C SER A 13 -2.30 6.95 9.21
N ALA A 14 -1.63 6.96 8.07
CA ALA A 14 -2.24 6.63 6.79
C ALA A 14 -2.88 5.24 6.78
N VAL A 15 -2.14 4.22 7.25
CA VAL A 15 -2.60 2.80 7.26
C VAL A 15 -3.68 2.52 8.29
N ASN A 16 -3.74 3.31 9.37
CA ASN A 16 -4.77 3.18 10.41
C ASN A 16 -6.05 3.96 10.07
N THR A 17 -5.96 5.05 9.29
CA THR A 17 -7.12 5.86 8.90
C THR A 17 -7.89 5.27 7.72
N HIS A 18 -7.22 4.62 6.76
CA HIS A 18 -7.86 4.13 5.55
C HIS A 18 -7.86 2.60 5.49
N LYS A 19 -8.94 2.00 4.95
CA LYS A 19 -9.06 0.54 4.86
C LYS A 19 -8.06 -0.07 3.87
N VAL A 20 -7.77 0.63 2.78
CA VAL A 20 -6.79 0.21 1.76
C VAL A 20 -5.86 1.39 1.49
N VAL A 21 -4.55 1.16 1.61
CA VAL A 21 -3.51 2.17 1.35
C VAL A 21 -2.49 1.62 0.37
N VAL A 22 -2.09 2.44 -0.60
CA VAL A 22 -1.03 2.13 -1.56
C VAL A 22 0.01 3.24 -1.53
N PHE A 23 1.21 2.95 -1.02
CA PHE A 23 2.37 3.81 -1.27
C PHE A 23 2.92 3.46 -2.64
N SER A 24 2.97 4.45 -3.53
CA SER A 24 3.09 4.28 -4.99
C SER A 24 4.14 5.25 -5.56
N LYS A 25 4.58 4.97 -6.78
CA LYS A 25 5.15 5.98 -7.67
C LYS A 25 4.39 6.02 -9.01
N THR A 26 4.13 7.22 -9.54
CA THR A 26 3.24 7.43 -10.69
C THR A 26 3.63 6.59 -11.91
N THR A 27 4.94 6.52 -12.21
CA THR A 27 5.48 5.84 -13.40
C THR A 27 5.96 4.41 -13.13
N CYS A 28 5.82 3.90 -11.90
CA CYS A 28 6.27 2.56 -11.56
C CYS A 28 5.28 1.51 -12.10
N PRO A 29 5.69 0.58 -12.97
CA PRO A 29 4.78 -0.40 -13.58
C PRO A 29 4.11 -1.30 -12.53
N PHE A 30 4.84 -1.69 -11.47
CA PHE A 30 4.27 -2.49 -10.38
C PHE A 30 3.23 -1.70 -9.56
N SER A 31 3.40 -0.39 -9.42
CA SER A 31 2.43 0.45 -8.70
C SER A 31 1.16 0.65 -9.53
N ILE A 32 1.29 0.82 -10.84
CA ILE A 32 0.16 0.87 -11.78
C ILE A 32 -0.60 -0.46 -11.74
N LEU A 33 0.11 -1.59 -11.79
CA LEU A 33 -0.48 -2.92 -11.71
C LEU A 33 -1.25 -3.14 -10.41
N ALA A 34 -0.65 -2.83 -9.25
CA ALA A 34 -1.30 -2.99 -7.95
C ALA A 34 -2.60 -2.19 -7.86
N LYS A 35 -2.58 -0.91 -8.28
CA LYS A 35 -3.77 -0.04 -8.30
C LYS A 35 -4.85 -0.63 -9.21
N LYS A 36 -4.50 -1.05 -10.42
CA LYS A 36 -5.44 -1.67 -11.36
C LYS A 36 -6.09 -2.92 -10.76
N ILE A 37 -5.29 -3.82 -10.20
CA ILE A 37 -5.78 -5.08 -9.61
C ILE A 37 -6.71 -4.81 -8.42
N LEU A 38 -6.38 -3.87 -7.55
CA LEU A 38 -7.25 -3.50 -6.43
C LEU A 38 -8.60 -2.95 -6.92
N THR A 39 -8.60 -2.13 -7.97
CA THR A 39 -9.84 -1.67 -8.62
C THR A 39 -10.63 -2.84 -9.20
N GLU A 40 -9.97 -3.75 -9.94
CA GLU A 40 -10.61 -4.94 -10.54
C GLU A 40 -11.12 -5.94 -9.49
N ALA A 41 -10.49 -5.99 -8.32
CA ALA A 41 -10.95 -6.77 -7.17
C ALA A 41 -12.19 -6.15 -6.48
N GLY A 42 -12.62 -4.95 -6.90
CA GLY A 42 -13.82 -4.29 -6.39
C GLY A 42 -13.56 -3.24 -5.32
N VAL A 43 -12.30 -2.89 -5.03
CA VAL A 43 -11.98 -1.81 -4.08
C VAL A 43 -12.35 -0.47 -4.69
N GLN A 44 -13.39 0.15 -4.14
CA GLN A 44 -13.88 1.47 -4.60
C GLN A 44 -13.20 2.64 -3.89
N ASP A 45 -12.80 2.43 -2.63
CA ASP A 45 -12.14 3.45 -1.80
C ASP A 45 -10.76 2.94 -1.37
N MET A 46 -9.72 3.44 -2.05
CA MET A 46 -8.32 3.22 -1.68
C MET A 46 -7.58 4.55 -1.61
N LYS A 47 -6.72 4.70 -0.61
CA LYS A 47 -5.85 5.87 -0.49
C LYS A 47 -4.51 5.59 -1.15
N VAL A 48 -4.20 6.35 -2.19
CA VAL A 48 -2.90 6.28 -2.88
C VAL A 48 -2.04 7.46 -2.46
N PHE A 49 -0.78 7.19 -2.08
CA PHE A 49 0.24 8.20 -1.85
C PHE A 49 1.35 8.04 -2.89
N GLU A 50 1.43 8.99 -3.83
CA GLU A 50 2.53 9.08 -4.80
C GLU A 50 3.74 9.76 -4.13
N ILE A 51 4.65 8.94 -3.61
CA ILE A 51 5.67 9.40 -2.66
C ILE A 51 6.78 10.23 -3.31
N GLU A 52 7.02 10.05 -4.62
CA GLU A 52 8.03 10.82 -5.38
C GLU A 52 7.72 12.32 -5.47
N ARG A 53 6.50 12.73 -5.11
CA ARG A 53 6.09 14.14 -5.07
C ARG A 53 6.32 14.80 -3.71
N ARG A 54 6.91 14.07 -2.76
CA ARG A 54 7.17 14.54 -1.41
C ARG A 54 8.67 14.68 -1.17
N GLU A 55 9.04 15.68 -0.36
CA GLU A 55 10.43 15.92 0.02
C GLU A 55 10.99 14.80 0.92
N ASP A 56 10.14 14.19 1.75
CA ASP A 56 10.46 13.12 2.69
C ASP A 56 10.32 11.71 2.08
N ALA A 57 10.35 11.58 0.75
CA ALA A 57 10.24 10.29 0.08
C ALA A 57 11.28 9.25 0.55
N PRO A 58 12.57 9.60 0.74
CA PRO A 58 13.57 8.65 1.25
C PRO A 58 13.22 8.12 2.65
N GLU A 59 12.77 9.00 3.55
CA GLU A 59 12.33 8.64 4.89
C GLU A 59 11.04 7.83 4.90
N ILE A 60 10.10 8.08 3.99
CA ILE A 60 8.90 7.24 3.82
C ILE A 60 9.30 5.84 3.38
N GLN A 61 10.22 5.72 2.42
CA GLN A 61 10.72 4.42 1.99
C GLN A 61 11.43 3.68 3.13
N GLU A 62 12.19 4.39 3.98
CA GLU A 62 12.82 3.82 5.17
C GLU A 62 11.79 3.42 6.24
N ALA A 63 10.77 4.24 6.47
CA ALA A 63 9.66 3.92 7.36
C ALA A 63 8.90 2.67 6.91
N LEU A 64 8.64 2.55 5.60
CA LEU A 64 8.04 1.35 5.01
C LEU A 64 8.94 0.12 5.20
N HIS A 65 10.26 0.27 5.05
CA HIS A 65 11.20 -0.80 5.35
C HIS A 65 11.13 -1.24 6.81
N ASN A 66 11.07 -0.30 7.75
CA ASN A 66 10.95 -0.61 9.17
C ASN A 66 9.64 -1.33 9.52
N ILE A 67 8.54 -0.96 8.87
CA ILE A 67 7.21 -1.51 9.16
C ILE A 67 6.98 -2.86 8.47
N THR A 68 7.46 -3.05 7.25
CA THR A 68 7.10 -4.21 6.41
C THR A 68 8.29 -5.02 5.91
N GLY A 69 9.53 -4.60 6.22
CA GLY A 69 10.74 -5.12 5.59
C GLY A 69 10.93 -4.67 4.14
N ARG A 70 10.03 -3.89 3.55
CA ARG A 70 10.06 -3.49 2.12
C ARG A 70 10.24 -1.99 1.95
N ARG A 71 11.40 -1.61 1.40
CA ARG A 71 11.72 -0.23 1.03
C ARG A 71 11.11 0.23 -0.30
N THR A 72 10.78 -0.71 -1.18
CA THR A 72 10.34 -0.44 -2.56
C THR A 72 8.85 -0.13 -2.64
N VAL A 73 8.46 0.60 -3.69
CA VAL A 73 7.05 0.74 -4.09
C VAL A 73 6.67 -0.30 -5.16
N PRO A 74 5.38 -0.68 -5.25
CA PRO A 74 4.33 -0.32 -4.31
C PRO A 74 4.51 -1.03 -2.96
N ASN A 75 3.95 -0.44 -1.90
CA ASN A 75 3.71 -1.12 -0.64
C ASN A 75 2.21 -0.98 -0.33
N VAL A 76 1.51 -2.12 -0.31
CA VAL A 76 0.05 -2.19 -0.25
C VAL A 76 -0.37 -2.67 1.13
N PHE A 77 -1.32 -1.96 1.73
CA PHE A 77 -1.89 -2.30 3.04
C PHE A 77 -3.40 -2.50 2.94
N ILE A 78 -3.90 -3.52 3.64
CA ILE A 78 -5.31 -3.77 3.88
C ILE A 78 -5.53 -3.82 5.39
N LYS A 79 -6.38 -2.94 5.93
CA LYS A 79 -6.71 -2.84 7.36
C LYS A 79 -5.46 -2.81 8.26
N GLY A 80 -4.52 -1.94 7.92
CA GLY A 80 -3.26 -1.77 8.66
C GLY A 80 -2.21 -2.86 8.45
N LYS A 81 -2.51 -3.95 7.72
CA LYS A 81 -1.55 -5.04 7.44
C LYS A 81 -1.00 -4.92 6.03
N SER A 82 0.34 -4.97 5.90
CA SER A 82 0.97 -5.03 4.58
C SER A 82 0.68 -6.38 3.92
N ILE A 83 0.32 -6.34 2.63
CA ILE A 83 0.14 -7.53 1.78
C ILE A 83 1.29 -7.69 0.75
N GLY A 84 2.30 -6.82 0.83
CA GLY A 84 3.46 -6.84 -0.07
C GLY A 84 3.42 -5.75 -1.15
N GLY A 85 4.07 -6.03 -2.28
CA GLY A 85 4.17 -5.12 -3.41
C GLY A 85 3.28 -5.54 -4.58
N GLY A 86 3.66 -5.16 -5.79
CA GLY A 86 2.83 -5.35 -6.97
C GLY A 86 2.71 -6.80 -7.38
N SER A 87 3.80 -7.56 -7.30
CA SER A 87 3.82 -8.99 -7.62
C SER A 87 2.97 -9.78 -6.62
N GLU A 88 3.15 -9.55 -5.32
CA GLU A 88 2.38 -10.24 -4.28
C GLU A 88 0.89 -9.89 -4.37
N THR A 89 0.55 -8.63 -4.68
CA THR A 89 -0.84 -8.23 -4.93
C THR A 89 -1.43 -8.99 -6.12
N ALA A 90 -0.66 -9.19 -7.19
CA ALA A 90 -1.09 -9.93 -8.36
C ALA A 90 -1.26 -11.43 -8.08
N GLU A 91 -0.35 -12.04 -7.32
CA GLU A 91 -0.45 -13.45 -6.89
C GLU A 91 -1.68 -13.68 -6.01
N LEU A 92 -1.95 -12.78 -5.05
CA LEU A 92 -3.15 -12.84 -4.22
C LEU A 92 -4.43 -12.70 -5.04
N TYR A 93 -4.42 -11.85 -6.08
CA TYR A 93 -5.56 -11.71 -6.97
C TYR A 93 -5.81 -12.95 -7.81
N GLN A 94 -4.76 -13.50 -8.44
CA GLN A 94 -4.86 -14.70 -9.29
C GLN A 94 -5.31 -15.94 -8.50
N SER A 95 -4.88 -16.06 -7.24
CA SER A 95 -5.31 -17.16 -6.35
C SER A 95 -6.73 -16.99 -5.78
N GLY A 96 -7.41 -15.86 -6.02
CA GLY A 96 -8.71 -15.53 -5.43
C GLY A 96 -8.64 -15.02 -3.99
N LYS A 97 -7.52 -15.26 -3.30
CA LYS A 97 -7.32 -14.89 -1.88
C LYS A 97 -7.45 -13.40 -1.61
N LEU A 98 -7.06 -12.54 -2.56
CA LEU A 98 -7.25 -11.09 -2.40
C LEU A 98 -8.73 -10.74 -2.22
N ARG A 99 -9.61 -11.35 -3.00
CA ARG A 99 -11.05 -11.09 -2.94
C ARG A 99 -11.63 -11.58 -1.61
N GLU A 100 -11.24 -12.78 -1.17
CA GLU A 100 -11.63 -13.34 0.13
C GLU A 100 -11.22 -12.40 1.28
N MET A 101 -9.96 -11.97 1.30
CA MET A 101 -9.46 -11.02 2.30
C MET A 101 -10.25 -9.70 2.31
N LEU A 102 -10.58 -9.16 1.14
CA LEU A 102 -11.36 -7.93 1.03
C LEU A 102 -12.81 -8.11 1.52
N GLN A 103 -13.43 -9.26 1.27
CA GLN A 103 -14.77 -9.59 1.76
C GLN A 103 -14.79 -9.80 3.28
N GLU A 104 -13.84 -10.57 3.82
CA GLU A 104 -13.68 -10.79 5.26
C GLU A 104 -13.53 -9.48 6.04
N GLN A 105 -12.85 -8.51 5.45
CA GLN A 105 -12.63 -7.18 6.04
C GLN A 105 -13.77 -6.19 5.78
N GLY A 106 -14.85 -6.60 5.09
CA GLY A 106 -15.99 -5.75 4.75
C GLY A 106 -15.59 -4.55 3.89
N ILE A 107 -14.61 -4.72 3.00
CA ILE A 107 -14.16 -3.70 2.05
C ILE A 107 -14.96 -3.81 0.75
N ILE A 108 -15.28 -5.03 0.32
CA ILE A 108 -16.10 -5.32 -0.85
C ILE A 108 -17.26 -6.25 -0.46
N LYS A 109 -18.25 -6.39 -1.36
CA LYS A 109 -19.37 -7.32 -1.23
C LYS A 109 -19.06 -8.66 -1.89
#